data_AF-A0A7C1Y8Y9-F1
#
_entry.id   AF-A0A7C1Y8Y9-F1
#
_cell.length_a   1.000
_cell.length_b   1.000
_cell.length_c   1.000
_cell.angle_alpha   90.00
_cell.angle_beta   90.00
_cell.angle_gamma   90.00
#
_symmetry.space_group_name_H-M   'P 1'
#
loop_
_entity.id
_entity.type
_entity.pdbx_description
1 polymer ?
#
loop_
_entity_poly.entity_id
_entity_poly.type
_entity_poly.pdbx_seq_one_letter_code
_entity_poly.pdbx_strand_id
1 'polypeptide(L)'
;MNKWVRLILLAVAGALIAALFDRRRRHESPPAQWPDWSARRPPSADAPPGDTGDTTTADEPATTAPPPDSAVQPTDETETTGDSGGTGAGCVEPVDGRCPETHPVRAKKSSRIYHLPGMLNYDRMRPDVCFVSTEAAEAAGYRRSKV
;
A
#
# COMPACT_ATOMS: atom_id res chain seq x y z
N MET A 1 24.13 44.41 -3.88
CA MET A 1 24.07 43.14 -4.64
C MET A 1 23.53 43.39 -6.04
N ASN A 2 24.30 43.00 -7.06
CA ASN A 2 24.04 43.37 -8.45
C ASN A 2 22.84 42.59 -8.99
N LYS A 3 21.93 43.26 -9.71
CA LYS A 3 20.75 42.63 -10.33
C LYS A 3 21.11 41.37 -11.15
N TRP A 4 22.29 41.36 -11.75
CA TRP A 4 22.89 40.23 -12.46
C TRP A 4 23.16 39.01 -11.58
N VAL A 5 23.65 39.20 -10.35
CA VAL A 5 23.90 38.10 -9.40
C VAL A 5 22.59 37.45 -8.95
N ARG A 6 21.52 38.23 -8.78
CA ARG A 6 20.18 37.71 -8.47
C ARG A 6 19.59 36.90 -9.62
N LEU A 7 19.76 37.35 -10.87
CA LEU A 7 19.29 36.59 -12.04
C LEU A 7 20.03 35.26 -12.21
N ILE A 8 21.35 35.25 -12.00
CA ILE A 8 22.14 34.01 -12.05
C ILE A 8 21.72 33.04 -10.94
N LEU A 9 21.51 33.53 -9.71
CA LEU A 9 21.03 32.70 -8.60
C LEU A 9 19.65 32.09 -8.88
N LEU A 10 18.72 32.86 -9.46
CA LEU A 10 17.39 32.35 -9.81
C LEU A 10 17.45 31.29 -10.92
N ALA A 11 18.31 31.45 -11.92
CA ALA A 11 18.49 30.46 -12.98
C ALA A 11 19.07 29.15 -12.45
N VAL A 12 20.08 29.22 -11.56
CA VAL A 12 20.69 28.04 -10.93
C VAL A 12 19.69 27.35 -9.98
N ALA A 13 18.94 28.12 -9.19
CA ALA A 13 17.90 27.57 -8.33
C ALA A 13 16.79 26.89 -9.13
N GLY A 14 16.34 27.49 -10.23
CA GLY A 14 15.36 26.88 -11.14
C GLY A 14 15.84 25.57 -11.75
N ALA A 15 17.11 25.51 -12.18
CA ALA A 15 17.72 24.29 -12.71
C ALA A 15 17.84 23.18 -11.65
N LEU A 16 18.21 23.52 -10.41
CA LEU A 16 18.27 22.56 -9.30
C LEU A 16 16.87 22.02 -8.95
N ILE A 17 15.86 22.88 -8.90
CA ILE A 17 14.48 22.46 -8.63
C ILE A 17 13.97 21.53 -9.75
N ALA A 18 14.24 21.86 -11.02
CA ALA A 18 13.88 21.03 -12.16
C ALA A 18 14.56 19.65 -12.11
N ALA A 19 15.85 19.60 -11.78
CA ALA A 19 16.60 18.34 -11.65
C ALA A 19 16.07 17.46 -10.50
N LEU A 20 15.68 18.07 -9.36
CA LEU A 20 15.08 17.34 -8.25
C LEU A 20 13.69 16.79 -8.61
N PHE A 21 12.87 17.56 -9.32
CA PHE A 21 11.56 17.11 -9.80
C PHE A 21 11.69 15.97 -10.81
N ASP A 22 12.62 16.08 -11.75
CA ASP A 22 12.86 15.03 -12.75
C ASP A 22 13.40 13.74 -12.11
N ARG A 23 14.31 13.87 -11.13
CA ARG A 23 14.76 12.72 -10.32
C ARG A 23 13.59 12.05 -9.59
N ARG A 24 12.69 12.84 -8.99
CA ARG A 24 11.50 12.31 -8.31
C ARG A 24 10.56 11.59 -9.28
N ARG A 25 10.34 12.13 -10.47
CA ARG A 25 9.52 11.51 -11.53
C ARG A 25 10.13 10.21 -12.06
N ARG A 26 11.46 10.12 -12.17
CA ARG A 26 12.14 8.86 -12.52
C ARG A 26 12.01 7.79 -11.43
N HIS A 27 11.84 8.21 -10.17
CA HIS A 27 11.54 7.32 -9.05
C HIS A 27 10.05 6.93 -8.97
N GLU A 28 9.16 7.70 -9.57
CA GLU A 28 7.83 7.20 -9.93
C GLU A 28 8.02 6.20 -11.07
N SER A 29 8.01 4.92 -10.72
CA SER A 29 8.06 3.84 -11.70
C SER A 29 6.96 4.11 -12.74
N PRO A 30 7.28 4.04 -14.05
CA PRO A 30 6.26 4.14 -15.08
C PRO A 30 5.16 3.11 -14.76
N PRO A 31 3.88 3.43 -15.00
CA PRO A 31 2.81 2.47 -14.77
C PRO A 31 3.19 1.19 -15.52
N ALA A 32 3.23 0.08 -14.79
CA ALA A 32 3.57 -1.20 -15.36
C ALA A 32 2.62 -1.43 -16.55
N GLN A 33 3.17 -1.37 -17.76
CA GLN A 33 2.47 -1.76 -18.97
C GLN A 33 2.25 -3.27 -18.88
N TRP A 34 1.12 -3.65 -18.30
CA TRP A 34 0.73 -5.04 -18.17
C TRP A 34 0.63 -5.64 -19.57
N PRO A 35 1.07 -6.90 -19.77
CA PRO A 35 0.83 -7.57 -21.03
C PRO A 35 -0.68 -7.57 -21.31
N ASP A 36 -1.05 -7.31 -22.56
CA ASP A 36 -2.42 -7.37 -23.03
C ASP A 36 -2.94 -8.81 -22.90
N TRP A 37 -3.53 -9.11 -21.75
CA TRP A 37 -4.05 -10.42 -21.41
C TRP A 37 -5.26 -10.80 -22.29
N SER A 38 -5.79 -9.87 -23.07
CA SER A 38 -6.83 -10.11 -24.09
C SER A 38 -6.40 -11.13 -25.14
N ALA A 39 -5.09 -11.24 -25.42
CA ALA A 39 -4.56 -12.19 -26.39
C ALA A 39 -4.58 -13.66 -25.89
N ARG A 40 -4.83 -13.89 -24.59
CA ARG A 40 -4.99 -15.22 -24.00
C ARG A 40 -6.43 -15.45 -23.56
N ARG A 41 -7.42 -15.07 -24.36
CA ARG A 41 -8.79 -15.56 -24.15
C ARG A 41 -8.76 -17.08 -24.39
N PRO A 42 -8.94 -17.94 -23.37
CA PRO A 42 -9.25 -19.34 -23.65
C PRO A 42 -10.50 -19.36 -24.54
N PRO A 43 -10.61 -20.26 -25.54
CA PRO A 43 -11.82 -20.35 -26.34
C PRO A 43 -13.01 -20.46 -25.37
N SER A 44 -13.97 -19.52 -25.50
CA SER A 44 -15.22 -19.56 -24.74
C SER A 44 -15.77 -20.97 -24.80
N ALA A 45 -16.25 -21.47 -23.65
CA ALA A 45 -17.01 -22.71 -23.55
C ALA A 45 -18.36 -22.68 -24.34
N ASP A 46 -18.57 -21.68 -25.20
CA ASP A 46 -19.71 -21.53 -26.11
C ASP A 46 -19.48 -22.18 -27.49
N ALA A 47 -18.39 -22.93 -27.69
CA ALA A 47 -18.33 -23.86 -28.82
C ALA A 47 -19.45 -24.90 -28.62
N PRO A 48 -20.37 -25.08 -29.59
CA PRO A 48 -21.54 -25.93 -29.41
C PRO A 48 -21.09 -27.35 -29.06
N PRO A 49 -21.66 -27.99 -28.02
CA PRO A 49 -21.37 -29.37 -27.71
C PRO A 49 -21.84 -30.24 -28.89
N GLY A 50 -20.90 -30.96 -29.48
CA GLY A 50 -21.23 -32.14 -30.27
C GLY A 50 -21.97 -33.11 -29.37
N ASP A 51 -23.19 -33.43 -29.79
CA ASP A 51 -24.12 -34.39 -29.23
C ASP A 51 -23.40 -35.66 -28.71
N THR A 52 -23.51 -35.93 -27.40
CA THR A 52 -23.88 -37.25 -26.85
C THR A 52 -23.76 -37.27 -25.32
N GLY A 53 -24.89 -37.51 -24.65
CA GLY A 53 -24.92 -38.45 -23.54
C GLY A 53 -24.91 -37.91 -22.11
N ASP A 54 -26.12 -37.92 -21.53
CA ASP A 54 -26.44 -38.41 -20.19
C ASP A 54 -26.21 -37.53 -18.94
N THR A 55 -27.30 -36.88 -18.54
CA THR A 55 -27.98 -37.01 -17.23
C THR A 55 -27.11 -37.20 -15.98
N THR A 56 -27.15 -36.23 -15.07
CA THR A 56 -27.72 -36.44 -13.72
C THR A 56 -27.94 -35.10 -13.01
N THR A 57 -29.22 -34.83 -12.78
CA THR A 57 -29.79 -33.84 -11.86
C THR A 57 -29.54 -34.24 -10.40
N ALA A 58 -29.12 -33.29 -9.59
CA ALA A 58 -29.49 -33.15 -8.18
C ALA A 58 -29.23 -31.67 -7.84
N ASP A 59 -30.18 -30.80 -8.14
CA ASP A 59 -31.27 -30.39 -7.26
C ASP A 59 -30.80 -29.73 -5.96
N GLU A 60 -31.30 -28.50 -5.83
CA GLU A 60 -31.10 -27.45 -4.84
C GLU A 60 -31.49 -27.90 -3.41
N PRO A 61 -31.20 -27.13 -2.34
CA PRO A 61 -31.96 -25.90 -2.12
C PRO A 61 -31.16 -24.71 -1.59
N ALA A 62 -31.56 -23.53 -2.06
CA ALA A 62 -31.38 -22.27 -1.37
C ALA A 62 -32.08 -22.29 -0.01
N THR A 63 -31.50 -21.59 0.98
CA THR A 63 -32.22 -20.78 2.01
C THR A 63 -31.42 -20.69 3.31
N THR A 64 -30.97 -19.48 3.67
CA THR A 64 -31.43 -18.75 4.87
C THR A 64 -30.55 -17.51 5.13
N ALA A 65 -31.21 -16.36 5.03
CA ALA A 65 -31.08 -15.06 5.69
C ALA A 65 -29.79 -14.63 6.47
N PRO A 66 -29.47 -13.32 6.45
CA PRO A 66 -28.39 -12.72 7.22
C PRO A 66 -28.74 -12.55 8.72
N PRO A 67 -27.77 -12.53 9.64
CA PRO A 67 -27.96 -11.87 10.91
C PRO A 67 -27.51 -10.39 10.87
N PRO A 68 -28.24 -9.50 11.56
CA PRO A 68 -28.09 -8.06 11.55
C PRO A 68 -27.06 -7.58 12.57
N ASP A 69 -26.66 -6.32 12.39
CA ASP A 69 -26.25 -5.38 13.44
C ASP A 69 -25.27 -5.88 14.52
N SER A 70 -24.03 -5.49 14.36
CA SER A 70 -23.23 -5.04 15.50
C SER A 70 -22.50 -3.78 15.07
N ALA A 71 -23.29 -2.71 14.92
CA ALA A 71 -22.81 -1.39 15.30
C ALA A 71 -22.24 -1.46 16.72
N VAL A 72 -20.92 -1.59 16.80
CA VAL A 72 -20.15 -1.20 17.98
C VAL A 72 -19.14 -0.18 17.47
N GLN A 73 -19.64 1.03 17.23
CA GLN A 73 -18.85 2.22 17.52
C GLN A 73 -18.65 2.24 19.04
N PRO A 74 -17.40 2.28 19.49
CA PRO A 74 -16.99 3.39 20.34
C PRO A 74 -15.66 3.94 19.83
N THR A 75 -15.64 5.18 19.37
CA THR A 75 -15.47 6.39 20.20
C THR A 75 -14.03 6.85 19.99
N ASP A 76 -13.94 8.01 19.35
CA ASP A 76 -12.81 8.92 19.43
C ASP A 76 -12.28 9.01 20.87
N GLU A 77 -11.01 9.42 21.00
CA GLU A 77 -10.30 9.68 22.27
C GLU A 77 -9.71 8.47 23.00
N THR A 78 -8.44 8.22 22.71
CA THR A 78 -7.46 8.33 23.79
C THR A 78 -6.25 9.08 23.26
N GLU A 79 -6.18 10.36 23.59
CA GLU A 79 -4.92 11.09 23.66
C GLU A 79 -3.90 10.23 24.42
N THR A 80 -2.76 9.94 23.79
CA THR A 80 -1.52 9.71 24.53
C THR A 80 -0.48 10.61 23.92
N THR A 81 -0.30 11.74 24.61
CA THR A 81 0.88 12.57 24.53
C THR A 81 2.09 11.77 25.01
N GLY A 82 3.16 11.80 24.23
CA GLY A 82 4.49 11.32 24.58
C GLY A 82 5.11 10.57 23.40
N ASP A 83 6.22 10.95 22.81
CA ASP A 83 7.22 11.95 23.14
C ASP A 83 7.98 12.24 21.83
N SER A 84 8.23 13.52 21.55
CA SER A 84 9.10 13.94 20.45
C SER A 84 10.53 13.56 20.79
N GLY A 85 11.02 12.44 20.25
CA GLY A 85 12.35 11.95 20.61
C GLY A 85 13.03 11.08 19.56
N GLY A 86 13.17 11.56 18.32
CA GLY A 86 14.06 10.89 17.34
C GLY A 86 13.87 11.32 15.89
N THR A 87 14.43 12.47 15.53
CA THR A 87 14.86 12.89 14.19
C THR A 87 14.19 12.21 12.99
N GLY A 88 13.10 12.80 12.51
CA GLY A 88 12.55 12.57 11.17
C GLY A 88 11.77 11.26 11.01
N ALA A 89 10.46 11.34 11.23
CA ALA A 89 9.46 10.34 10.86
C ALA A 89 9.38 9.05 11.72
N GLY A 90 9.69 9.07 13.02
CA GLY A 90 9.20 8.05 13.98
C GLY A 90 9.33 6.60 13.52
N CYS A 91 10.40 6.29 12.80
CA CYS A 91 10.59 5.03 12.11
C CYS A 91 11.99 4.48 12.33
N VAL A 92 12.08 3.15 12.40
CA VAL A 92 13.30 2.40 12.69
C VAL A 92 13.51 1.34 11.61
N GLU A 93 14.78 1.03 11.35
CA GLU A 93 15.14 -0.05 10.44
C GLU A 93 14.95 -1.42 11.13
N PRO A 94 14.37 -2.41 10.44
CA PRO A 94 14.15 -3.72 11.03
C PRO A 94 15.46 -4.44 11.37
N VAL A 95 15.46 -5.12 12.51
CA VAL A 95 16.57 -5.96 12.98
C VAL A 95 16.25 -7.40 12.62
N ASP A 96 17.15 -8.06 11.88
CA ASP A 96 16.97 -9.44 11.39
C ASP A 96 15.66 -9.66 10.59
N GLY A 97 15.20 -8.61 9.90
CA GLY A 97 13.95 -8.65 9.14
C GLY A 97 12.69 -8.68 10.01
N ARG A 98 12.80 -8.27 11.29
CA ARG A 98 11.68 -8.06 12.21
C ARG A 98 11.69 -6.64 12.75
N CYS A 99 10.50 -6.15 13.07
CA CYS A 99 10.37 -4.89 13.78
C CYS A 99 10.49 -5.09 15.30
N PRO A 100 11.11 -4.14 16.01
CA PRO A 100 11.08 -4.13 17.46
C PRO A 100 9.65 -3.90 17.97
N GLU A 101 9.38 -4.30 19.21
CA GLU A 101 8.05 -4.15 19.82
C GLU A 101 7.60 -2.69 19.94
N THR A 102 8.55 -1.76 20.01
CA THR A 102 8.29 -0.30 20.02
C THR A 102 7.78 0.23 18.68
N HIS A 103 7.94 -0.53 17.59
CA HIS A 103 7.53 -0.13 16.24
C HIS A 103 6.72 -1.24 15.57
N PRO A 104 5.48 -1.50 16.02
CA PRO A 104 4.67 -2.63 15.56
C PRO A 104 4.18 -2.49 14.11
N VAL A 105 4.30 -1.32 13.49
CA VAL A 105 3.78 -1.10 12.14
C VAL A 105 4.84 -1.47 11.10
N ARG A 106 4.64 -2.57 10.39
CA ARG A 106 5.58 -3.10 9.38
C ARG A 106 5.31 -2.48 8.03
N ALA A 107 6.29 -1.88 7.37
CA ALA A 107 6.10 -1.25 6.07
C ALA A 107 7.14 -1.67 5.03
N LYS A 108 6.71 -1.69 3.75
CA LYS A 108 7.56 -2.02 2.60
C LYS A 108 7.79 -0.79 1.74
N LYS A 109 9.05 -0.39 1.55
CA LYS A 109 9.43 0.82 0.79
C LYS A 109 9.00 0.71 -0.67
N SER A 110 9.05 -0.50 -1.25
CA SER A 110 8.76 -0.73 -2.66
C SER A 110 7.30 -0.46 -3.06
N SER A 111 6.34 -0.78 -2.19
CA SER A 111 4.91 -0.64 -2.48
C SER A 111 4.25 0.52 -1.73
N ARG A 112 4.97 1.14 -0.77
CA ARG A 112 4.43 2.13 0.17
C ARG A 112 3.20 1.61 0.92
N ILE A 113 3.23 0.33 1.30
CA ILE A 113 2.16 -0.31 2.06
C ILE A 113 2.68 -0.64 3.46
N TYR A 114 1.85 -0.40 4.48
CA TYR A 114 2.08 -0.84 5.84
C TYR A 114 1.06 -1.91 6.28
N HIS A 115 1.48 -2.78 7.20
CA HIS A 115 0.71 -3.85 7.80
C HIS A 115 0.70 -3.69 9.33
N LEU A 116 -0.44 -4.01 9.94
CA LEU A 116 -0.63 -3.99 11.38
C LEU A 116 -0.62 -5.40 11.98
N PRO A 117 -0.31 -5.53 13.27
CA PRO A 117 -0.50 -6.79 13.99
C PRO A 117 -1.92 -7.32 13.79
N GLY A 118 -2.04 -8.62 13.46
CA GLY A 118 -3.33 -9.27 13.18
C GLY A 118 -3.76 -9.26 11.72
N MET A 119 -3.03 -8.59 10.81
CA MET A 119 -3.25 -8.73 9.37
C MET A 119 -2.69 -10.05 8.83
N LEU A 120 -3.28 -10.58 7.76
CA LEU A 120 -2.93 -11.90 7.20
C LEU A 120 -1.44 -12.03 6.86
N ASN A 121 -0.86 -10.95 6.34
CA ASN A 121 0.51 -10.93 5.85
C ASN A 121 1.51 -10.36 6.86
N TYR A 122 1.06 -9.99 8.06
CA TYR A 122 1.91 -9.32 9.05
C TYR A 122 3.15 -10.15 9.40
N ASP A 123 2.97 -11.44 9.73
CA ASP A 123 4.06 -12.31 10.20
C ASP A 123 4.99 -12.80 9.08
N ARG A 124 4.46 -12.90 7.86
CA ARG A 124 5.19 -13.43 6.70
C ARG A 124 5.97 -12.35 5.95
N MET A 125 5.52 -11.11 6.01
CA MET A 125 6.17 -10.00 5.34
C MET A 125 7.46 -9.62 6.05
N ARG A 126 8.55 -9.48 5.29
CA ARG A 126 9.78 -8.83 5.73
C ARG A 126 9.63 -7.31 5.51
N PRO A 127 9.56 -6.49 6.57
CA PRO A 127 9.51 -5.04 6.46
C PRO A 127 10.85 -4.47 5.98
N ASP A 128 10.80 -3.29 5.36
CA ASP A 128 11.96 -2.44 5.07
C ASP A 128 12.04 -1.25 6.06
N VAL A 129 10.91 -0.91 6.70
CA VAL A 129 10.75 0.15 7.69
C VAL A 129 9.75 -0.29 8.74
N CYS A 130 9.97 0.09 9.98
CA CYS A 130 9.07 -0.11 11.11
C CYS A 130 8.63 1.24 11.66
N PHE A 131 7.34 1.46 11.89
CA PHE A 131 6.80 2.69 12.48
C PHE A 131 6.23 2.45 13.88
N VAL A 132 6.29 3.48 14.73
CA VAL A 132 5.65 3.47 16.06
C VAL A 132 4.14 3.36 15.94
N SER A 133 3.55 4.06 14.95
CA SER A 133 2.09 4.14 14.78
C SER A 133 1.67 4.23 13.31
N THR A 134 0.36 4.07 13.09
CA THR A 134 -0.28 4.23 11.78
C THR A 134 -0.14 5.64 11.25
N GLU A 135 -0.28 6.63 12.12
CA GLU A 135 -0.19 8.06 11.78
C GLU A 135 1.22 8.40 11.30
N ALA A 136 2.26 7.84 11.93
CA ALA A 136 3.63 8.01 11.47
C ALA A 136 3.85 7.40 10.07
N ALA A 137 3.26 6.23 9.81
CA ALA A 137 3.33 5.59 8.49
C ALA A 137 2.58 6.41 7.42
N GLU A 138 1.40 6.93 7.76
CA GLU A 138 0.58 7.74 6.85
C GLU A 138 1.19 9.11 6.58
N ALA A 139 1.76 9.76 7.60
CA ALA A 139 2.54 10.99 7.44
C ALA A 139 3.77 10.78 6.56
N ALA A 140 4.37 9.58 6.59
CA ALA A 140 5.44 9.16 5.69
C ALA A 140 4.96 8.76 4.28
N GLY A 141 3.64 8.85 4.01
CA GLY A 141 3.04 8.57 2.70
C GLY A 141 2.80 7.09 2.41
N TYR A 142 2.75 6.25 3.44
CA TYR A 142 2.38 4.84 3.31
C TYR A 142 0.87 4.69 3.46
N ARG A 143 0.30 3.71 2.75
CA ARG A 143 -1.11 3.34 2.86
C ARG A 143 -1.27 1.99 3.56
N ARG A 144 -2.38 1.79 4.24
CA ARG A 144 -2.71 0.51 4.88
C ARG A 144 -2.86 -0.61 3.85
N SER A 145 -2.42 -1.81 4.20
CA SER A 145 -2.74 -3.02 3.43
C SER A 145 -4.24 -3.24 3.38
N LYS A 146 -4.71 -3.65 2.21
CA LYS A 146 -6.04 -4.21 2.03
C LYS A 146 -5.80 -5.71 2.15
N VAL A 147 -6.35 -6.33 3.20
CA VAL A 147 -6.12 -7.71 3.71
C VAL A 147 -4.76 -7.98 4.38
#